data_AF-A0A1S1SRN5-F1
#
_entry.id   AF-A0A1S1SRN5-F1
#
_cell.length_a   1.000
_cell.length_b   1.000
_cell.length_c   1.000
_cell.angle_alpha   90.00
_cell.angle_beta   90.00
_cell.angle_gamma   90.00
#
_symmetry.space_group_name_H-M   'P 1'
#
loop_
_entity.id
_entity.type
_entity.pdbx_description
1 polymer ?
#
loop_
_entity_poly.entity_id
_entity_poly.type
_entity_poly.pdbx_seq_one_letter_code
_entity_poly.pdbx_strand_id
1 'polypeptide(L)'
;MSARDRIRRYRESGGAADLVRVEVLVPKERRSDILSQAADMRKDHRQKKERLQRHLDLALDRYRLRVLDNIDLERLPGIIERSRVVANALVERGDARAFAIGRRMLAELEG
;
A
#
# COMPACT_ATOMS: atom_id res chain seq x y z
N MET A 1 -3.31 8.58 -15.86
CA MET A 1 -1.87 8.69 -16.19
C MET A 1 -1.09 7.77 -15.25
N SER A 2 -0.23 6.88 -15.76
CA SER A 2 0.52 5.97 -14.86
C SER A 2 1.59 6.72 -14.06
N ALA A 3 2.10 6.13 -12.97
CA ALA A 3 3.21 6.71 -12.23
C ALA A 3 4.46 6.92 -13.12
N ARG A 4 4.72 6.00 -14.06
CA ARG A 4 5.83 6.12 -15.02
C ARG A 4 5.63 7.31 -15.96
N ASP A 5 4.41 7.53 -16.44
CA ASP A 5 4.10 8.66 -17.32
C ASP A 5 4.30 10.00 -16.61
N ARG A 6 3.89 10.09 -15.34
CA ARG A 6 4.11 11.28 -14.49
C ARG A 6 5.59 11.54 -14.25
N ILE A 7 6.38 10.51 -13.96
CA ILE A 7 7.83 10.64 -13.76
C ILE A 7 8.54 11.05 -15.04
N ARG A 8 8.18 10.46 -16.19
CA ARG A 8 8.74 10.83 -17.50
C ARG A 8 8.44 12.29 -17.81
N ARG A 9 7.17 12.70 -17.74
CA ARG A 9 6.74 14.08 -17.97
C ARG A 9 7.46 15.05 -17.04
N TYR A 10 7.59 14.71 -15.76
CA TYR A 10 8.32 15.53 -14.80
C TYR A 10 9.80 15.74 -15.17
N ARG A 11 10.49 14.71 -15.68
CA ARG A 11 11.89 14.81 -16.13
C ARG A 11 12.06 15.66 -17.37
N GLU A 12 11.08 15.65 -18.27
CA GLU A 12 11.12 16.35 -19.56
C GLU A 12 10.68 17.81 -19.44
N SER A 13 9.59 18.09 -18.72
CA SER A 13 8.95 19.42 -18.72
C SER A 13 9.16 20.24 -17.46
N GLY A 14 9.67 19.64 -16.37
CA GLY A 14 9.93 20.34 -15.10
C GLY A 14 8.68 20.96 -14.47
N GLY A 15 8.06 20.28 -13.51
CA GLY A 15 6.77 20.70 -12.94
C GLY A 15 5.58 20.36 -13.85
N ALA A 16 4.36 20.32 -13.28
CA ALA A 16 3.09 19.93 -13.92
C ALA A 16 2.77 18.42 -14.08
N ALA A 17 3.28 17.57 -13.18
CA ALA A 17 2.96 16.12 -13.16
C ALA A 17 2.34 15.62 -11.85
N ASP A 18 1.75 16.50 -11.02
CA ASP A 18 1.36 16.22 -9.63
C ASP A 18 2.51 15.63 -8.78
N LEU A 19 3.74 15.97 -9.14
CA LEU A 19 4.95 15.55 -8.43
C LEU A 19 5.63 16.80 -7.88
N VAL A 20 5.90 16.78 -6.58
CA VAL A 20 6.65 17.83 -5.88
C VAL A 20 8.13 17.44 -5.87
N ARG A 21 9.01 18.33 -6.34
CA ARG A 21 10.46 18.16 -6.15
C ARG A 21 10.78 18.40 -4.70
N VAL A 22 11.37 17.41 -4.04
CA VAL A 22 11.94 17.60 -2.71
C VAL A 22 13.44 17.44 -2.84
N GLU A 23 14.16 18.53 -2.58
CA GLU A 23 15.62 18.53 -2.50
C GLU A 23 16.03 18.57 -1.04
N VAL A 24 17.00 17.73 -0.67
CA VAL A 24 17.49 17.63 0.70
C VAL A 24 19.00 17.68 0.66
N LEU A 25 19.59 18.57 1.47
CA LEU A 25 21.03 18.62 1.67
C LEU A 25 21.47 17.42 2.49
N VAL A 26 22.45 16.68 1.96
CA VAL A 26 22.97 15.45 2.56
C VAL A 26 24.48 15.59 2.79
N PRO A 27 24.99 15.33 4.01
CA PRO A 27 26.43 15.28 4.26
C PRO A 27 27.12 14.28 3.33
N LYS A 28 28.19 14.71 2.65
CA LYS A 28 28.87 13.91 1.62
C LYS A 28 29.38 12.59 2.19
N GLU A 29 29.86 12.62 3.42
CA GLU A 29 30.45 11.50 4.15
C GLU A 29 29.43 10.41 4.46
N ARG A 30 28.14 10.76 4.57
CA ARG A 30 27.04 9.82 4.91
C ARG A 30 26.17 9.45 3.71
N ARG A 31 26.54 9.88 2.50
CA ARG A 31 25.73 9.68 1.29
C ARG A 31 25.44 8.21 1.02
N SER A 32 26.43 7.33 1.17
CA SER A 32 26.26 5.87 0.97
C SER A 32 25.21 5.29 1.90
N ASP A 33 25.29 5.64 3.18
CA ASP A 33 24.46 5.06 4.23
C ASP A 33 23.01 5.49 4.07
N ILE A 34 22.78 6.76 3.76
CA ILE A 34 21.46 7.31 3.47
C ILE A 34 20.84 6.64 2.23
N LEU A 35 21.64 6.42 1.18
CA LEU A 35 21.16 5.73 -0.02
C LEU A 35 20.80 4.27 0.28
N SER A 36 21.59 3.58 1.10
CA SER A 36 21.32 2.21 1.54
C SER A 36 20.03 2.14 2.34
N GLN A 37 19.89 2.96 3.39
CA GLN A 37 18.69 3.03 4.21
C GLN A 37 17.45 3.35 3.37
N ALA A 38 17.55 4.31 2.46
CA ALA A 38 16.46 4.63 1.54
C ALA A 38 16.12 3.46 0.59
N ALA A 39 17.10 2.65 0.20
CA ALA A 39 16.86 1.46 -0.62
C ALA A 39 16.11 0.38 0.18
N ASP A 40 16.49 0.17 1.44
CA ASP A 40 15.83 -0.77 2.36
C ASP A 40 14.39 -0.34 2.65
N MET A 41 14.17 0.94 3.00
CA MET A 41 12.81 1.49 3.20
C MET A 41 11.92 1.29 1.97
N ARG A 42 12.46 1.50 0.76
CA ARG A 42 11.72 1.27 -0.48
C ARG A 42 11.42 -0.22 -0.72
N LYS A 43 12.34 -1.11 -0.33
CA LYS A 43 12.16 -2.57 -0.44
C LYS A 43 11.07 -3.02 0.52
N ASP A 44 11.12 -2.61 1.76
CA ASP A 44 10.13 -2.95 2.79
C ASP A 44 8.75 -2.44 2.42
N HIS A 45 8.65 -1.22 1.90
CA HIS A 45 7.39 -0.67 1.41
C HIS A 45 6.78 -1.51 0.26
N ARG A 46 7.60 -2.00 -0.67
CA ARG A 46 7.12 -2.89 -1.75
C ARG A 46 6.66 -4.23 -1.19
N GLN A 47 7.42 -4.83 -0.27
CA GLN A 47 7.05 -6.10 0.35
C GLN A 47 5.76 -6.00 1.17
N LYS A 48 5.58 -4.90 1.94
CA LYS A 48 4.33 -4.61 2.65
C LYS A 48 3.15 -4.56 1.69
N LYS A 49 3.30 -3.86 0.55
CA LYS A 49 2.27 -3.82 -0.49
C LYS A 49 1.93 -5.21 -1.04
N GLU A 50 2.93 -6.04 -1.30
CA GLU A 50 2.73 -7.42 -1.78
C GLU A 50 2.06 -8.32 -0.73
N ARG A 51 2.41 -8.17 0.56
CA ARG A 51 1.74 -8.89 1.65
C ARG A 51 0.27 -8.49 1.78
N LEU A 52 -0.02 -7.18 1.75
CA LEU A 52 -1.39 -6.67 1.75
C LEU A 52 -2.20 -7.18 0.56
N GLN A 53 -1.60 -7.21 -0.65
CA GLN A 53 -2.27 -7.74 -1.83
C GLN A 53 -2.65 -9.21 -1.65
N ARG A 54 -1.71 -10.04 -1.18
CA ARG A 54 -1.96 -11.47 -0.94
C ARG A 54 -3.08 -11.69 0.09
N HIS A 55 -3.11 -10.92 1.16
CA HIS A 55 -4.18 -11.01 2.15
C HIS A 55 -5.53 -10.55 1.60
N LEU A 56 -5.54 -9.47 0.82
CA LEU A 56 -6.74 -8.97 0.17
C LEU A 56 -7.31 -9.99 -0.82
N ASP A 57 -6.47 -10.60 -1.66
CA ASP A 57 -6.89 -11.62 -2.61
C ASP A 57 -7.47 -12.85 -1.89
N LEU A 58 -6.81 -13.31 -0.82
CA LEU A 58 -7.30 -14.41 0.02
C LEU A 58 -8.66 -14.10 0.67
N ALA A 59 -8.83 -12.86 1.15
CA ALA A 59 -10.09 -12.41 1.74
C ALA A 59 -11.22 -12.37 0.72
N LEU A 60 -10.94 -11.88 -0.50
CA LEU A 60 -11.92 -11.82 -1.58
C LEU A 60 -12.32 -13.20 -2.06
N ASP A 61 -11.36 -14.11 -2.24
CA ASP A 61 -11.64 -15.48 -2.66
C ASP A 61 -12.59 -16.19 -1.69
N ARG A 62 -12.38 -16.01 -0.37
CA ARG A 62 -13.11 -16.78 0.65
C ARG A 62 -14.37 -16.11 1.19
N TYR A 63 -14.40 -14.78 1.22
CA TYR A 63 -15.40 -14.04 2.01
C TYR A 63 -16.15 -12.97 1.22
N ARG A 64 -15.91 -12.81 -0.09
CA ARG A 64 -16.53 -11.74 -0.91
C ARG A 64 -18.04 -11.64 -0.75
N LEU A 65 -18.78 -12.71 -0.99
CA LEU A 65 -20.25 -12.70 -0.88
C LEU A 65 -20.77 -12.86 0.55
N ARG A 66 -19.93 -13.29 1.49
CA ARG A 66 -20.36 -13.59 2.87
C ARG A 66 -20.19 -12.42 3.83
N VAL A 67 -19.17 -11.60 3.60
CA VAL A 67 -18.72 -10.55 4.51
C VAL A 67 -18.61 -9.19 3.80
N LEU A 68 -18.31 -9.20 2.50
CA LEU A 68 -17.98 -8.00 1.70
C LEU A 68 -19.07 -7.67 0.67
N ASP A 69 -20.28 -8.19 0.85
CA ASP A 69 -21.41 -8.10 -0.09
C ASP A 69 -21.83 -6.65 -0.41
N ASN A 70 -21.75 -5.76 0.58
CA ASN A 70 -22.13 -4.35 0.46
C ASN A 70 -20.92 -3.39 0.36
N ILE A 71 -19.75 -3.89 -0.01
CA ILE A 71 -18.52 -3.10 -0.07
C ILE A 71 -18.06 -2.94 -1.52
N ASP A 72 -18.18 -1.71 -2.04
CA ASP A 72 -17.63 -1.34 -3.33
C ASP A 72 -16.14 -1.01 -3.21
N LEU A 73 -15.29 -2.01 -3.48
CA LEU A 73 -13.83 -1.86 -3.43
C LEU A 73 -13.26 -1.06 -4.61
N GLU A 74 -14.02 -0.91 -5.70
CA GLU A 74 -13.54 -0.19 -6.89
C GLU A 74 -13.49 1.31 -6.62
N ARG A 75 -14.39 1.82 -5.75
CA ARG A 75 -14.41 3.21 -5.31
C ARG A 75 -13.27 3.61 -4.37
N LEU A 76 -12.50 2.65 -3.86
CA LEU A 76 -11.42 2.93 -2.91
C LEU A 76 -10.09 3.20 -3.64
N PRO A 77 -9.42 4.35 -3.39
CA PRO A 77 -8.31 4.85 -4.22
C PRO A 77 -6.96 4.13 -4.04
N GLY A 78 -6.87 3.08 -3.22
CA GLY A 78 -5.65 2.29 -3.11
C GLY A 78 -5.79 0.99 -2.33
N ILE A 79 -4.74 0.16 -2.46
CA ILE A 79 -4.64 -1.12 -1.75
C ILE A 79 -4.68 -0.98 -0.24
N ILE A 80 -4.14 0.12 0.31
CA ILE A 80 -4.12 0.38 1.75
C ILE A 80 -5.55 0.57 2.26
N GLU A 81 -6.35 1.42 1.59
CA GLU A 81 -7.74 1.68 1.99
C GLU A 81 -8.61 0.45 1.76
N ARG A 82 -8.45 -0.24 0.62
CA ARG A 82 -9.13 -1.52 0.35
C ARG A 82 -8.83 -2.55 1.44
N SER A 83 -7.55 -2.71 1.79
CA SER A 83 -7.12 -3.64 2.83
C SER A 83 -7.69 -3.25 4.19
N ARG A 84 -7.74 -1.96 4.53
CA ARG A 84 -8.32 -1.49 5.80
C ARG A 84 -9.81 -1.78 5.90
N VAL A 85 -10.56 -1.45 4.85
CA VAL A 85 -12.02 -1.69 4.81
C VAL A 85 -12.32 -3.19 4.87
N VAL A 86 -11.62 -4.01 4.08
CA VAL A 86 -11.79 -5.47 4.11
C VAL A 86 -11.40 -6.05 5.46
N ALA A 87 -10.28 -5.62 6.05
CA ALA A 87 -9.83 -6.12 7.34
C ALA A 87 -10.85 -5.83 8.46
N ASN A 88 -11.40 -4.62 8.50
CA ASN A 88 -12.44 -4.26 9.45
C ASN A 88 -13.70 -5.10 9.25
N ALA A 89 -14.16 -5.27 8.00
CA ALA A 89 -15.33 -6.10 7.72
C ALA A 89 -15.14 -7.56 8.14
N LEU A 90 -13.95 -8.13 7.91
CA LEU A 90 -13.60 -9.49 8.37
C LEU A 90 -13.60 -9.62 9.89
N VAL A 91 -13.14 -8.59 10.61
CA VAL A 91 -13.12 -8.56 12.08
C VAL A 91 -14.53 -8.42 12.65
N GLU A 92 -15.37 -7.59 12.04
CA GLU A 92 -16.70 -7.26 12.55
C GLU A 92 -17.76 -8.31 12.23
N ARG A 93 -17.71 -8.92 11.04
CA ARG A 93 -18.80 -9.74 10.48
C ARG A 93 -18.38 -11.18 10.16
N GLY A 94 -17.09 -11.48 10.27
CA GLY A 94 -16.51 -12.74 9.86
C GLY A 94 -16.55 -13.83 10.93
N ASP A 95 -16.18 -15.04 10.53
CA ASP A 95 -15.89 -16.14 11.45
C ASP A 95 -14.50 -16.01 12.10
N ALA A 96 -14.14 -16.93 12.99
CA ALA A 96 -12.84 -16.90 13.68
C ALA A 96 -11.63 -16.87 12.72
N ARG A 97 -11.76 -17.49 11.53
CA ARG A 97 -10.70 -17.48 10.50
C ARG A 97 -10.63 -16.13 9.79
N ALA A 98 -11.78 -15.53 9.47
CA ALA A 98 -11.86 -14.18 8.93
C ALA A 98 -11.26 -13.18 9.91
N PHE A 99 -11.60 -13.27 11.20
CA PHE A 99 -11.01 -12.43 12.24
C PHE A 99 -9.48 -12.52 12.26
N ALA A 100 -8.92 -13.73 12.22
CA ALA A 100 -7.47 -13.92 12.20
C ALA A 100 -6.81 -13.29 10.95
N ILE A 101 -7.44 -13.38 9.78
CA ILE A 101 -6.97 -12.74 8.54
C ILE A 101 -7.04 -11.21 8.67
N GLY A 102 -8.18 -10.67 9.12
CA GLY A 102 -8.38 -9.24 9.32
C GLY A 102 -7.38 -8.64 10.30
N ARG A 103 -7.08 -9.33 11.42
CA ARG A 103 -6.05 -8.89 12.38
C ARG A 103 -4.65 -8.87 11.77
N ARG A 104 -4.29 -9.84 10.93
CA ARG A 104 -3.00 -9.83 10.22
C ARG A 104 -2.91 -8.66 9.24
N MET A 105 -3.99 -8.38 8.51
CA MET A 105 -4.05 -7.24 7.61
C MET A 105 -3.90 -5.91 8.35
N LEU A 106 -4.55 -5.76 9.51
CA LEU A 106 -4.42 -4.56 10.35
C LEU A 106 -2.98 -4.40 10.89
N ALA A 107 -2.36 -5.48 11.35
CA ALA A 107 -0.97 -5.45 11.81
C ALA A 107 0.00 -4.99 10.70
N GLU A 108 -0.19 -5.48 9.47
CA GLU A 108 0.58 -5.03 8.30
C GLU A 108 0.30 -3.57 7.92
N LEU A 109 -0.87 -3.02 8.26
CA LEU A 109 -1.19 -1.61 8.03
C LEU A 109 -0.54 -0.70 9.08
N GLU A 110 -0.47 -1.15 10.32
CA GLU A 110 0.07 -0.43 11.49
C GLU A 110 1.60 -0.39 11.54
N GLY A 111 2.30 -1.43 11.06
CA GLY A 111 3.77 -1.48 10.95
C GLY A 111 4.29 -1.00 9.62
#